data_AF-A0A953UTY5-F1
#
_entry.id   AF-A0A953UTY5-F1
#
_cell.length_a   1.000
_cell.length_b   1.000
_cell.length_c   1.000
_cell.angle_alpha   90.00
_cell.angle_beta   90.00
_cell.angle_gamma   90.00
#
_symmetry.space_group_name_H-M   'P 1'
#
loop_
_entity.id
_entity.type
_entity.pdbx_description
1 polymer ?
#
loop_
_entity_poly.entity_id
_entity_poly.type
_entity_poly.pdbx_seq_one_letter_code
_entity_poly.pdbx_strand_id
1 'polypeptide(L)'
;MTTGEDQTAPAESIIQRLVREHRRWRSKDFPLIAHLFDEAQSAEGQPPCLAPLRTAFSRLCAEMEGHMSREEHVLFPAILEAETEPQAPEKGFGSIRNPIGMIEQEHDWEAERLEKMRQIARDYKLPEKADQKLVLLFRELEALEAAMHAHSRLESSILFARALAAEKRAPTQALNPTI
;
A
#
# COMPACT_ATOMS: atom_id res chain seq x y z
N MET A 1 7.99 -7.42 -9.31
CA MET A 1 9.38 -7.04 -9.64
C MET A 1 9.33 -5.61 -10.13
N THR A 2 10.16 -4.71 -9.59
CA THR A 2 10.32 -3.37 -10.15
C THR A 2 10.97 -3.51 -11.53
N THR A 3 10.42 -2.82 -12.52
CA THR A 3 10.92 -2.90 -13.90
C THR A 3 12.13 -1.99 -14.10
N GLY A 4 12.93 -2.22 -15.14
CA GLY A 4 14.03 -1.31 -15.49
C GLY A 4 13.55 0.12 -15.78
N GLU A 5 12.32 0.26 -16.26
CA GLU A 5 11.68 1.57 -16.52
C GLU A 5 11.40 2.34 -15.22
N ASP A 6 11.00 1.64 -14.14
CA ASP A 6 10.68 2.26 -12.85
C ASP A 6 11.92 2.96 -12.22
N GLN A 7 13.14 2.49 -12.50
CA GLN A 7 14.36 3.07 -11.93
C GLN A 7 14.68 4.46 -12.51
N THR A 8 14.29 4.72 -13.75
CA THR A 8 14.60 5.96 -14.45
C THR A 8 13.42 6.94 -14.54
N ALA A 9 12.21 6.49 -14.20
CA ALA A 9 11.01 7.33 -14.24
C ALA A 9 11.11 8.51 -13.24
N PRO A 10 10.55 9.70 -13.55
CA PRO A 10 10.45 10.79 -12.58
C PRO A 10 9.61 10.39 -11.35
N ALA A 11 9.94 10.89 -10.15
CA ALA A 11 9.18 10.54 -8.94
C ALA A 11 7.70 10.90 -9.07
N GLU A 12 7.40 12.04 -9.71
CA GLU A 12 6.02 12.45 -10.02
C GLU A 12 5.25 11.40 -10.83
N SER A 13 5.90 10.80 -11.84
CA SER A 13 5.23 9.77 -12.66
C SER A 13 4.93 8.50 -11.85
N ILE A 14 5.84 8.11 -10.95
CA ILE A 14 5.66 6.97 -10.04
C ILE A 14 4.53 7.28 -9.06
N ILE A 15 4.57 8.43 -8.40
CA ILE A 15 3.54 8.89 -7.45
C ILE A 15 2.17 8.93 -8.12
N GLN A 16 2.05 9.53 -9.31
CA GLN A 16 0.78 9.56 -10.04
C GLN A 16 0.25 8.15 -10.36
N ARG A 17 1.13 7.18 -10.59
CA ARG A 17 0.73 5.77 -10.76
C ARG A 17 0.22 5.17 -9.45
N LEU A 18 0.94 5.34 -8.35
CA LEU A 18 0.54 4.84 -7.02
C LEU A 18 -0.82 5.41 -6.61
N VAL A 19 -1.03 6.72 -6.78
CA VAL A 19 -2.32 7.38 -6.50
C VAL A 19 -3.45 6.86 -7.40
N ARG A 20 -3.16 6.47 -8.66
CA ARG A 20 -4.16 5.78 -9.50
C ARG A 20 -4.50 4.39 -8.97
N GLU A 21 -3.53 3.66 -8.44
CA GLU A 21 -3.75 2.37 -7.78
C GLU A 21 -4.60 2.55 -6.51
N HIS A 22 -4.31 3.54 -5.66
CA HIS A 22 -5.14 3.89 -4.49
C HIS A 22 -6.59 4.18 -4.86
N ARG A 23 -6.79 5.02 -5.88
CA ARG A 23 -8.13 5.35 -6.37
C ARG A 23 -8.86 4.10 -6.87
N ARG A 24 -8.17 3.22 -7.59
CA ARG A 24 -8.74 1.96 -8.06
C ARG A 24 -9.15 1.07 -6.89
N TRP A 25 -8.32 0.92 -5.86
CA TRP A 25 -8.67 0.14 -4.67
C TRP A 25 -9.91 0.70 -3.97
N ARG A 26 -9.93 2.01 -3.67
CA ARG A 26 -11.06 2.67 -3.01
C ARG A 26 -12.36 2.59 -3.81
N SER A 27 -12.30 2.84 -5.11
CA SER A 27 -13.51 2.98 -5.94
C SER A 27 -14.00 1.68 -6.57
N LYS A 28 -13.14 0.66 -6.68
CA LYS A 28 -13.45 -0.56 -7.45
C LYS A 28 -13.10 -1.83 -6.71
N ASP A 29 -11.83 -2.05 -6.38
CA ASP A 29 -11.40 -3.39 -5.93
C ASP A 29 -11.94 -3.71 -4.52
N PHE A 30 -11.87 -2.76 -3.56
CA PHE A 30 -12.42 -2.99 -2.22
C PHE A 30 -13.96 -3.17 -2.23
N PRO A 31 -14.75 -2.30 -2.91
CA PRO A 31 -16.19 -2.50 -3.01
C PRO A 31 -16.58 -3.80 -3.71
N LEU A 32 -15.86 -4.19 -4.77
CA LEU A 32 -16.11 -5.44 -5.48
C LEU A 32 -15.92 -6.65 -4.56
N ILE A 33 -14.78 -6.72 -3.87
CA ILE A 33 -14.47 -7.84 -2.97
C ILE A 33 -15.46 -7.87 -1.79
N ALA A 34 -15.83 -6.72 -1.23
CA ALA A 34 -16.85 -6.63 -0.19
C ALA A 34 -18.20 -7.20 -0.67
N HIS A 35 -18.63 -6.83 -1.88
CA HIS A 35 -19.85 -7.36 -2.47
C HIS A 35 -19.76 -8.88 -2.71
N LEU A 36 -18.62 -9.38 -3.18
CA LEU A 36 -18.41 -10.82 -3.37
C LEU A 36 -18.46 -11.60 -2.05
N PHE A 37 -18.00 -11.02 -0.94
CA PHE A 37 -18.21 -11.60 0.38
C PHE A 37 -19.69 -11.68 0.75
N ASP A 38 -20.48 -10.65 0.48
CA ASP A 38 -21.93 -10.64 0.78
C ASP A 38 -22.68 -11.70 0.00
N GLU A 39 -22.34 -11.83 -1.29
CA GLU A 39 -22.87 -12.85 -2.18
C GLU A 39 -22.50 -14.27 -1.72
N ALA A 40 -21.23 -14.50 -1.36
CA ALA A 40 -20.75 -15.80 -0.89
C ALA A 40 -21.33 -16.18 0.48
N GLN A 41 -21.59 -15.20 1.35
CA GLN A 41 -22.16 -15.42 2.67
C GLN A 41 -23.64 -15.86 2.61
N SER A 42 -24.34 -15.45 1.54
CA SER A 42 -25.73 -15.79 1.28
C SER A 42 -25.92 -17.17 0.63
N ALA A 43 -24.82 -17.80 0.19
CA ALA A 43 -24.84 -19.12 -0.42
C ALA A 43 -24.92 -20.25 0.64
N GLU A 44 -25.64 -21.32 0.32
CA GLU A 44 -25.71 -22.51 1.16
C GLU A 44 -24.37 -23.26 1.15
N GLY A 45 -23.94 -23.79 2.30
CA GLY A 45 -22.70 -24.58 2.40
C GLY A 45 -21.39 -23.79 2.27
N GLN A 46 -21.41 -22.48 2.56
CA GLN A 46 -20.21 -21.64 2.54
C GLN A 46 -19.08 -22.17 3.44
N PRO A 47 -17.80 -22.01 3.03
CA PRO A 47 -16.67 -22.59 3.77
C PRO A 47 -16.41 -21.86 5.09
N PRO A 48 -16.03 -22.55 6.17
CA PRO A 48 -15.89 -21.96 7.51
C PRO A 48 -14.86 -20.81 7.59
N CYS A 49 -13.95 -20.69 6.62
CA CYS A 49 -13.00 -19.60 6.54
C CYS A 49 -13.61 -18.26 6.08
N LEU A 50 -14.80 -18.25 5.46
CA LEU A 50 -15.35 -17.05 4.80
C LEU A 50 -15.57 -15.89 5.79
N ALA A 51 -16.20 -16.16 6.94
CA ALA A 51 -16.48 -15.11 7.93
C ALA A 51 -15.20 -14.54 8.59
N PRO A 52 -14.22 -15.37 9.04
CA PRO A 52 -12.91 -14.87 9.46
C PRO A 52 -12.19 -14.07 8.38
N LEU A 53 -12.24 -14.53 7.11
CA LEU A 53 -11.58 -13.86 6.00
C LEU A 53 -12.22 -12.51 5.68
N ARG A 54 -13.56 -12.41 5.71
CA ARG A 54 -14.28 -11.14 5.56
C ARG A 54 -13.89 -10.15 6.64
N THR A 55 -13.75 -10.61 7.88
CA THR A 55 -13.34 -9.77 9.02
C THR A 55 -11.92 -9.22 8.82
N ALA A 56 -10.99 -10.09 8.42
CA ALA A 56 -9.62 -9.70 8.13
C ALA A 56 -9.53 -8.71 6.96
N PHE A 57 -10.29 -8.97 5.88
CA PHE A 57 -10.39 -8.07 4.72
C PHE A 57 -10.95 -6.68 5.09
N SER A 58 -12.05 -6.62 5.84
CA SER A 58 -12.61 -5.33 6.29
C SER A 58 -11.61 -4.54 7.14
N ARG A 59 -10.80 -5.23 7.96
CA ARG A 59 -9.73 -4.59 8.73
C ARG A 59 -8.62 -4.07 7.80
N LEU A 60 -8.18 -4.86 6.82
CA LEU A 60 -7.21 -4.41 5.82
C LEU A 60 -7.69 -3.12 5.13
N CYS A 61 -8.92 -3.09 4.62
CA CYS A 61 -9.47 -1.90 3.95
C CYS A 61 -9.45 -0.65 4.84
N ALA A 62 -9.80 -0.78 6.12
CA ALA A 62 -9.81 0.34 7.05
C ALA A 62 -8.41 0.89 7.35
N GLU A 63 -7.41 0.02 7.45
CA GLU A 63 -6.01 0.42 7.70
C GLU A 63 -5.40 1.07 6.46
N MET A 64 -5.64 0.47 5.28
CA MET A 64 -5.18 0.99 4.00
C MET A 64 -5.70 2.41 3.73
N GLU A 65 -6.94 2.74 4.12
CA GLU A 65 -7.46 4.11 3.94
C GLU A 65 -6.61 5.14 4.69
N GLY A 66 -6.23 4.83 5.93
CA GLY A 66 -5.36 5.68 6.73
C GLY A 66 -3.94 5.77 6.15
N HIS A 67 -3.40 4.64 5.72
CA HIS A 67 -2.08 4.50 5.10
C HIS A 67 -1.98 5.36 3.83
N MET A 68 -2.82 5.05 2.82
CA MET A 68 -2.85 5.77 1.54
C MET A 68 -3.08 7.27 1.72
N SER A 69 -3.88 7.67 2.72
CA SER A 69 -4.12 9.09 3.02
C SER A 69 -2.86 9.79 3.54
N ARG A 70 -2.07 9.14 4.40
CA ARG A 70 -0.78 9.67 4.87
C ARG A 70 0.21 9.79 3.72
N GLU A 71 0.22 8.83 2.82
CA GLU A 71 1.06 8.91 1.63
C GLU A 71 0.66 10.06 0.70
N GLU A 72 -0.62 10.11 0.30
CA GLU A 72 -1.16 11.10 -0.63
C GLU A 72 -1.03 12.54 -0.13
N HIS A 73 -1.21 12.77 1.17
CA HIS A 73 -1.30 14.13 1.72
C HIS A 73 -0.03 14.58 2.45
N VAL A 74 0.86 13.67 2.82
CA VAL A 74 2.08 14.01 3.58
C VAL A 74 3.33 13.52 2.86
N LEU A 75 3.48 12.22 2.64
CA LEU A 75 4.75 11.66 2.18
C LEU A 75 5.03 12.01 0.71
N PHE A 76 4.08 11.77 -0.21
CA PHE A 76 4.29 12.03 -1.63
C PHE A 76 4.54 13.50 -1.95
N PRO A 77 3.78 14.48 -1.41
CA PRO A 77 4.13 15.90 -1.55
C PRO A 77 5.53 16.18 -1.02
N ALA A 78 5.90 15.58 0.12
CA ALA A 78 7.20 15.82 0.71
C ALA A 78 8.37 15.29 -0.14
N ILE A 79 8.18 14.14 -0.81
CA ILE A 79 9.17 13.57 -1.74
C ILE A 79 9.33 14.47 -2.97
N LEU A 80 8.24 14.97 -3.55
CA LEU A 80 8.30 15.86 -4.71
C LEU A 80 9.05 17.15 -4.39
N GLU A 81 8.70 17.79 -3.28
CA GLU A 81 9.38 19.00 -2.83
C GLU A 81 10.88 18.77 -2.57
N ALA A 82 11.26 17.62 -2.03
CA ALA A 82 12.67 17.30 -1.79
C ALA A 82 13.47 17.11 -3.10
N GLU A 83 12.83 16.70 -4.19
CA GLU A 83 13.46 16.64 -5.51
C GLU A 83 13.58 18.03 -6.17
N THR A 84 12.63 18.94 -5.94
CA THR A 84 12.61 20.27 -6.58
C THR A 84 13.35 21.35 -5.79
N GLU A 85 13.25 21.32 -4.46
CA GLU A 85 13.78 22.35 -3.56
C GLU A 85 14.49 21.71 -2.35
N PRO A 86 15.74 21.23 -2.50
CA PRO A 86 16.47 20.54 -1.43
C PRO A 86 16.84 21.42 -0.22
N GLN A 87 16.51 22.71 -0.25
CA GLN A 87 16.79 23.71 0.79
C GLN A 87 15.49 24.33 1.34
N ALA A 88 14.33 23.72 1.07
CA ALA A 88 13.06 24.14 1.63
C ALA A 88 13.10 24.13 3.18
N PRO A 89 12.35 25.03 3.86
CA PRO A 89 12.33 25.11 5.31
C PRO A 89 12.02 23.76 5.98
N GLU A 90 12.50 23.57 7.21
CA GLU A 90 12.15 22.39 8.01
C GLU A 90 10.64 22.18 8.07
N LYS A 91 10.21 20.98 7.68
CA LYS A 91 8.81 20.58 7.70
C LYS A 91 8.39 20.31 9.15
N GLY A 92 7.07 20.33 9.42
CA GLY A 92 6.54 20.05 10.77
C GLY A 92 6.88 18.64 11.33
N PHE A 93 7.46 17.77 10.51
CA PHE A 93 7.96 16.44 10.87
C PHE A 93 9.50 16.34 10.89
N GLY A 94 10.23 17.44 10.69
CA GLY A 94 11.69 17.45 10.58
C GLY A 94 12.17 16.75 9.30
N SER A 95 12.94 15.67 9.47
CA SER A 95 13.51 14.88 8.36
C SER A 95 12.46 14.03 7.64
N ILE A 96 12.60 13.86 6.33
CA ILE A 96 11.75 12.97 5.52
C ILE A 96 11.88 11.49 5.92
N ARG A 97 12.94 11.15 6.65
CA ARG A 97 13.13 9.82 7.28
C ARG A 97 12.00 9.46 8.23
N ASN A 98 11.41 10.45 8.90
CA ASN A 98 10.36 10.22 9.88
C ASN A 98 9.07 9.69 9.23
N PRO A 99 8.47 10.37 8.23
CA PRO A 99 7.30 9.83 7.54
C PRO A 99 7.62 8.55 6.74
N ILE A 100 8.81 8.41 6.15
CA ILE A 100 9.21 7.16 5.47
C ILE A 100 9.25 5.99 6.46
N GLY A 101 9.90 6.14 7.61
CA GLY A 101 10.01 5.06 8.60
C GLY A 101 8.66 4.62 9.16
N MET A 102 7.72 5.55 9.32
CA MET A 102 6.34 5.23 9.70
C MET A 102 5.63 4.42 8.62
N ILE A 103 5.74 4.82 7.34
CA ILE A 103 5.12 4.09 6.22
C ILE A 103 5.75 2.70 6.02
N GLU A 104 7.08 2.57 6.15
CA GLU A 104 7.74 1.26 6.11
C GLU A 104 7.27 0.32 7.24
N GLN A 105 7.05 0.86 8.45
CA GLN A 105 6.47 0.08 9.54
C GLN A 105 5.02 -0.35 9.24
N GLU A 106 4.24 0.51 8.59
CA GLU A 106 2.88 0.17 8.15
C GLU A 106 2.90 -0.93 7.08
N HIS A 107 3.85 -0.90 6.13
CA HIS A 107 4.04 -1.97 5.14
C HIS A 107 4.31 -3.32 5.78
N ASP A 108 5.13 -3.38 6.84
CA ASP A 108 5.39 -4.63 7.56
C ASP A 108 4.09 -5.18 8.17
N TRP A 109 3.30 -4.31 8.81
CA TRP A 109 2.03 -4.73 9.39
C TRP A 109 0.98 -5.11 8.34
N GLU A 110 0.98 -4.48 7.17
CA GLU A 110 0.11 -4.83 6.05
C GLU A 110 0.50 -6.18 5.45
N ALA A 111 1.80 -6.45 5.30
CA ALA A 111 2.30 -7.75 4.87
C ALA A 111 1.87 -8.87 5.83
N GLU A 112 1.94 -8.65 7.14
CA GLU A 112 1.44 -9.61 8.14
C GLU A 112 -0.07 -9.85 8.03
N ARG A 113 -0.86 -8.81 7.75
CA ARG A 113 -2.32 -8.93 7.56
C ARG A 113 -2.66 -9.74 6.31
N LEU A 114 -1.96 -9.48 5.21
CA LEU A 114 -2.11 -10.20 3.95
C LEU A 114 -1.76 -11.69 4.12
N GLU A 115 -0.62 -11.98 4.74
CA GLU A 115 -0.20 -13.36 5.04
C GLU A 115 -1.25 -14.08 5.90
N LYS A 116 -1.80 -13.41 6.92
CA LYS A 116 -2.88 -13.97 7.74
C LYS A 116 -4.14 -14.26 6.92
N MET A 117 -4.52 -13.39 5.98
CA MET A 117 -5.63 -13.63 5.07
C MET A 117 -5.36 -14.85 4.19
N ARG A 118 -4.16 -14.96 3.61
CA ARG A 118 -3.72 -16.11 2.82
C ARG A 118 -3.78 -17.42 3.60
N GLN A 119 -3.37 -17.42 4.87
CA GLN A 119 -3.47 -18.57 5.77
C GLN A 119 -4.93 -18.98 6.03
N ILE A 120 -5.81 -18.02 6.35
CA ILE A 120 -7.25 -18.27 6.53
C ILE A 120 -7.85 -18.86 5.25
N ALA A 121 -7.45 -18.34 4.10
CA ALA A 121 -7.89 -18.78 2.78
C ALA A 121 -7.19 -20.07 2.28
N ARG A 122 -6.27 -20.65 3.06
CA ARG A 122 -5.47 -21.83 2.69
C ARG A 122 -4.78 -21.67 1.33
N ASP A 123 -3.95 -20.63 1.20
CA ASP A 123 -3.28 -20.24 -0.05
C ASP A 123 -4.26 -19.90 -1.19
N TYR A 124 -5.45 -19.41 -0.86
CA TYR A 124 -6.53 -19.19 -1.83
C TYR A 124 -6.92 -20.46 -2.63
N LYS A 125 -6.63 -21.65 -2.09
CA LYS A 125 -6.97 -22.92 -2.74
C LYS A 125 -8.41 -23.30 -2.44
N LEU A 126 -9.17 -23.54 -3.50
CA LEU A 126 -10.54 -24.01 -3.44
C LEU A 126 -10.65 -25.44 -3.99
N PRO A 127 -11.65 -26.23 -3.52
CA PRO A 127 -11.96 -27.52 -4.14
C PRO A 127 -12.47 -27.32 -5.58
N GLU A 128 -12.28 -28.31 -6.46
CA GLU A 128 -12.69 -28.24 -7.88
C GLU A 128 -14.18 -27.91 -8.09
N LYS A 129 -15.04 -28.28 -7.12
CA LYS A 129 -16.49 -28.06 -7.16
C LYS A 129 -16.94 -26.79 -6.43
N ALA A 130 -16.03 -25.85 -6.15
CA ALA A 130 -16.39 -24.59 -5.54
C ALA A 130 -17.33 -23.78 -6.44
N ASP A 131 -18.28 -23.09 -5.82
CA ASP A 131 -19.19 -22.18 -6.53
C ASP A 131 -18.41 -21.06 -7.24
N GLN A 132 -18.91 -20.63 -8.40
CA GLN A 132 -18.25 -19.64 -9.25
C GLN A 132 -18.01 -18.30 -8.54
N LYS A 133 -18.91 -17.88 -7.65
CA LYS A 133 -18.77 -16.62 -6.90
C LYS A 133 -17.64 -16.72 -5.89
N LEU A 134 -17.50 -17.88 -5.24
CA LEU A 134 -16.40 -18.15 -4.30
C LEU A 134 -15.05 -18.21 -5.02
N VAL A 135 -15.01 -18.82 -6.21
CA VAL A 135 -13.81 -18.81 -7.08
C VAL A 135 -13.42 -17.39 -7.46
N LEU A 136 -14.40 -16.57 -7.85
CA LEU A 136 -14.16 -15.16 -8.17
C LEU A 136 -13.63 -14.39 -6.96
N LEU A 137 -14.25 -14.52 -5.79
CA LEU A 137 -13.80 -13.88 -4.55
C LEU A 137 -12.33 -14.20 -4.23
N PHE A 138 -11.96 -15.49 -4.26
CA PHE A 138 -10.60 -15.91 -3.91
C PHE A 138 -9.58 -15.42 -4.93
N ARG A 139 -9.94 -15.40 -6.22
CA ARG A 139 -9.10 -14.82 -7.28
C ARG A 139 -8.87 -13.32 -7.06
N GLU A 140 -9.92 -12.55 -6.76
CA GLU A 140 -9.77 -11.11 -6.53
C GLU A 140 -8.96 -10.80 -5.27
N LEU A 141 -9.09 -11.61 -4.21
CA LEU A 141 -8.26 -11.48 -3.01
C LEU A 141 -6.77 -11.74 -3.29
N GLU A 142 -6.45 -12.80 -4.04
CA GLU A 142 -5.06 -13.10 -4.42
C GLU A 142 -4.48 -12.02 -5.35
N ALA A 143 -5.28 -11.52 -6.29
CA ALA A 143 -4.87 -10.42 -7.17
C ALA A 143 -4.62 -9.13 -6.38
N LEU A 144 -5.46 -8.83 -5.37
CA LEU A 144 -5.28 -7.68 -4.50
C LEU A 144 -3.99 -7.78 -3.69
N GLU A 145 -3.73 -8.92 -3.06
CA GLU A 145 -2.50 -9.16 -2.29
C GLU A 145 -1.25 -8.97 -3.17
N ALA A 146 -1.24 -9.56 -4.36
CA ALA A 146 -0.13 -9.42 -5.29
C ALA A 146 0.09 -7.96 -5.71
N ALA A 147 -0.99 -7.20 -5.90
CA ALA A 147 -0.94 -5.78 -6.23
C ALA A 147 -0.39 -4.95 -5.07
N MET A 148 -0.86 -5.16 -3.84
CA MET A 148 -0.37 -4.45 -2.65
C MET A 148 1.10 -4.70 -2.38
N HIS A 149 1.57 -5.94 -2.52
CA HIS A 149 3.01 -6.22 -2.43
C HIS A 149 3.83 -5.58 -3.55
N ALA A 150 3.27 -5.45 -4.76
CA ALA A 150 3.97 -4.76 -5.85
C ALA A 150 4.05 -3.25 -5.59
N HIS A 151 3.01 -2.68 -5.02
CA HIS A 151 2.89 -1.29 -4.63
C HIS A 151 3.94 -0.90 -3.56
N SER A 152 3.91 -1.57 -2.40
CA SER A 152 4.84 -1.28 -1.30
C SER A 152 6.31 -1.47 -1.71
N ARG A 153 6.59 -2.45 -2.57
CA ARG A 153 7.95 -2.62 -3.12
C ARG A 153 8.37 -1.47 -4.03
N LEU A 154 7.47 -0.94 -4.85
CA LEU A 154 7.77 0.19 -5.74
C LEU A 154 8.09 1.44 -4.91
N GLU A 155 7.34 1.66 -3.84
CA GLU A 155 7.57 2.73 -2.88
C GLU A 155 8.91 2.59 -2.16
N SER A 156 9.11 1.49 -1.42
CA SER A 156 10.33 1.29 -0.63
C SER A 156 11.58 1.22 -1.50
N SER A 157 11.54 0.45 -2.59
CA SER A 157 12.75 0.17 -3.38
C SER A 157 13.15 1.33 -4.28
N ILE A 158 12.21 2.19 -4.69
CA ILE A 158 12.47 3.28 -5.64
C ILE A 158 12.22 4.64 -4.99
N LEU A 159 10.99 4.97 -4.64
CA LEU A 159 10.65 6.32 -4.17
C LEU A 159 11.35 6.66 -2.86
N PHE A 160 11.25 5.80 -1.85
CA PHE A 160 11.81 6.08 -0.52
C PHE A 160 13.33 6.08 -0.59
N ALA A 161 13.93 5.08 -1.26
CA ALA A 161 15.37 5.03 -1.46
C ALA A 161 15.92 6.30 -2.13
N ARG A 162 15.23 6.83 -3.14
CA ARG A 162 15.60 8.09 -3.82
C ARG A 162 15.46 9.30 -2.91
N ALA A 163 14.34 9.42 -2.20
CA ALA A 163 14.09 10.52 -1.29
C ALA A 163 15.16 10.60 -0.18
N LEU A 164 15.51 9.45 0.40
CA LEU A 164 16.58 9.33 1.40
C LEU A 164 17.96 9.67 0.84
N ALA A 165 18.23 9.31 -0.43
CA ALA A 165 19.48 9.67 -1.10
C ALA A 165 19.56 11.17 -1.41
N ALA A 166 18.45 11.81 -1.76
CA ALA A 166 18.37 13.24 -2.02
C ALA A 166 18.63 14.04 -0.72
N GLU A 167 17.99 13.68 0.39
CA GLU A 167 18.19 14.34 1.69
C GLU A 167 19.66 14.27 2.15
N LYS A 168 20.34 13.12 1.97
CA LYS A 168 21.78 12.98 2.29
C LYS A 168 22.70 13.86 1.45
N ARG A 169 22.28 14.25 0.24
CA ARG A 169 23.05 15.11 -0.67
C ARG A 169 22.81 16.60 -0.40
N ALA A 170 21.70 16.95 0.24
CA ALA A 170 21.45 18.32 0.66
C ALA A 170 22.45 18.68 1.77
N PRO A 171 23.19 19.81 1.65
CA PRO A 171 24.05 20.25 2.74
C PRO A 171 23.21 20.47 3.99
N THR A 172 23.61 19.86 5.11
CA THR A 172 22.99 20.11 6.42
C THR A 172 23.01 21.61 6.68
N GLN A 173 21.83 22.23 6.74
CA GLN A 173 21.73 23.61 7.18
C GLN A 173 22.19 23.62 8.64
N ALA A 174 23.41 24.09 8.87
CA ALA A 174 23.94 24.22 10.22
C ALA A 174 22.96 25.08 11.01
N LEU A 175 22.42 24.52 12.10
CA LEU A 175 21.70 25.26 13.13
C LEU A 175 22.59 26.45 13.52
N ASN A 176 22.26 27.65 13.05
CA ASN A 176 22.88 28.86 13.57
C ASN A 176 22.40 28.99 15.02
N PRO A 177 23.29 28.90 16.02
CA PRO A 177 22.88 29.23 17.37
C PRO A 177 22.61 30.74 17.40
N THR A 178 21.36 31.10 17.66
CA THR A 178 21.00 32.48 17.97
C THR A 178 21.81 32.91 19.20
N ILE A 179 22.63 33.95 19.02
CA ILE A 179 23.39 34.65 20.07
C ILE A 179 22.42 35.40 20.99
#